data_AF-A0A957MRC9-F1
#
_entry.id   AF-A0A957MRC9-F1
#
_cell.length_a   1.000
_cell.length_b   1.000
_cell.length_c   1.000
_cell.angle_alpha   90.00
_cell.angle_beta   90.00
_cell.angle_gamma   90.00
#
_symmetry.space_group_name_H-M   'P 1'
#
loop_
_entity.id
_entity.type
_entity.pdbx_description
1 polymer ?
#
loop_
_entity_poly.entity_id
_entity_poly.type
_entity_poly.pdbx_seq_one_letter_code
_entity_poly.pdbx_strand_id
1 'polypeptide(L)'
;MSENLATFYQQSELALAAYSQLSSGITGDSFVSALREAGMSQSQAQRFAATWSVVDQYTDPWSGFSATLFESGGQRYLAIRGTDGFFSVDTLADAQLLFGGAARNQIVSLYNYVQRLVTPAGQPAVQVEDAAPDIDPITGHVSDPGGIRTTTSVAGLGYLAGVSGIAVTGHSLGGHLAAAASYLFPTLIGATYTFNAPGFSLNYAKALLDQFPGSAAAFPATITNLVAHAGADIIAAVGTLPGVPVRIEIENQLPNPIGNHYIVPLNDALAIYNLFARLDPTASASAIDGILSAASSSAAKTLEVTLAAVGKLFGKTYPNTETTRDTLYVNLYDLQGAIPGGGALTEVSLVGMDANTLADTAKPRYLFGADQPEKSQSPQDGEDAAANDCAWRKAA
;
A
#
# COMPACT_ATOMS: atom_id res chain seq x y z
N MET A 1 14.50 -6.73 7.55
CA MET A 1 13.37 -7.59 7.15
C MET A 1 13.44 -7.73 5.65
N SER A 2 13.31 -8.94 5.09
CA SER A 2 13.16 -9.11 3.65
C SER A 2 11.85 -8.45 3.21
N GLU A 3 11.88 -7.67 2.14
CA GLU A 3 10.68 -7.08 1.55
C GLU A 3 9.71 -8.20 1.16
N ASN A 4 8.44 -8.09 1.55
CA ASN A 4 7.40 -9.03 1.13
C ASN A 4 6.40 -8.27 0.26
N LEU A 5 6.68 -8.27 -1.05
CA LEU A 5 5.89 -7.55 -2.04
C LEU A 5 4.43 -8.05 -2.12
N ALA A 6 4.20 -9.33 -1.83
CA ALA A 6 2.84 -9.88 -1.73
C ALA A 6 2.09 -9.25 -0.55
N THR A 7 2.77 -9.07 0.59
CA THR A 7 2.21 -8.31 1.72
C THR A 7 1.97 -6.86 1.36
N PHE A 8 2.87 -6.20 0.63
CA PHE A 8 2.68 -4.79 0.22
C PHE A 8 1.42 -4.60 -0.62
N TYR A 9 1.21 -5.46 -1.63
CA TYR A 9 0.00 -5.44 -2.43
C TYR A 9 -1.25 -5.71 -1.58
N GLN A 10 -1.24 -6.76 -0.75
CA GLN A 10 -2.35 -7.09 0.15
C GLN A 10 -2.74 -5.91 1.05
N GLN A 11 -1.75 -5.25 1.66
CA GLN A 11 -1.98 -4.13 2.57
C GLN A 11 -2.43 -2.86 1.84
N SER A 12 -2.03 -2.69 0.58
CA SER A 12 -2.52 -1.59 -0.27
C SER A 12 -3.98 -1.78 -0.67
N GLU A 13 -4.44 -3.03 -0.89
CA GLU A 13 -5.85 -3.32 -1.18
C GLU A 13 -6.73 -3.03 0.04
N LEU A 14 -6.27 -3.41 1.24
CA LEU A 14 -6.94 -3.07 2.50
C LEU A 14 -7.00 -1.55 2.72
N ALA A 15 -5.92 -0.82 2.45
CA ALA A 15 -5.89 0.64 2.55
C ALA A 15 -6.85 1.32 1.55
N LEU A 16 -6.96 0.80 0.33
CA LEU A 16 -7.95 1.25 -0.66
C LEU A 16 -9.38 0.93 -0.21
N ALA A 17 -9.64 -0.30 0.24
CA ALA A 17 -10.95 -0.74 0.72
C ALA A 17 -11.46 0.07 1.93
N ALA A 18 -10.57 0.67 2.73
CA ALA A 18 -10.94 1.52 3.87
C ALA A 18 -11.70 2.79 3.45
N TYR A 19 -11.66 3.18 2.17
CA TYR A 19 -12.45 4.29 1.64
C TYR A 19 -13.93 3.92 1.38
N SER A 20 -14.26 2.63 1.34
CA SER A 20 -15.64 2.15 1.14
C SER A 20 -16.51 2.37 2.38
N GLN A 21 -17.80 2.60 2.15
CA GLN A 21 -18.82 2.48 3.20
C GLN A 21 -19.16 1.00 3.39
N LEU A 22 -18.70 0.42 4.49
CA LEU A 22 -18.81 -1.01 4.76
C LEU A 22 -19.59 -1.25 6.05
N SER A 23 -20.18 -2.44 6.16
CA SER A 23 -20.87 -2.87 7.37
C SER A 23 -20.52 -4.32 7.69
N SER A 24 -20.63 -4.68 8.96
CA SER A 24 -20.41 -6.05 9.41
C SER A 24 -21.33 -7.01 8.64
N GLY A 25 -20.75 -8.08 8.08
CA GLY A 25 -21.49 -9.08 7.31
C GLY A 25 -21.90 -8.67 5.89
N ILE A 26 -21.41 -7.55 5.36
CA ILE A 26 -21.57 -7.20 3.94
C ILE A 26 -21.00 -8.30 3.03
N THR A 27 -21.74 -8.72 2.00
CA THR A 27 -21.36 -9.82 1.10
C THR A 27 -21.92 -9.61 -0.31
N GLY A 28 -21.45 -10.40 -1.27
CA GLY A 28 -21.99 -10.42 -2.63
C GLY A 28 -21.90 -9.07 -3.35
N ASP A 29 -22.92 -8.74 -4.14
CA ASP A 29 -22.92 -7.57 -5.02
C ASP A 29 -22.87 -6.24 -4.26
N SER A 30 -23.41 -6.15 -3.05
CA SER A 30 -23.33 -4.93 -2.24
C SER A 30 -21.90 -4.67 -1.78
N PHE A 31 -21.16 -5.73 -1.41
CA PHE A 31 -19.76 -5.61 -1.05
C PHE A 31 -18.92 -5.18 -2.25
N VAL A 32 -19.10 -5.86 -3.39
CA VAL A 32 -18.41 -5.51 -4.64
C VAL A 32 -18.71 -4.07 -5.06
N SER A 33 -19.96 -3.63 -4.96
CA SER A 33 -20.34 -2.25 -5.34
C SER A 33 -19.66 -1.21 -4.44
N ALA A 34 -19.67 -1.40 -3.13
CA ALA A 34 -19.02 -0.48 -2.19
C ALA A 34 -17.50 -0.37 -2.42
N LEU A 35 -16.83 -1.49 -2.77
CA LEU A 35 -15.41 -1.50 -3.12
C LEU A 35 -15.11 -0.75 -4.42
N ARG A 36 -16.01 -0.86 -5.41
CA ARG A 36 -15.89 -0.14 -6.68
C ARG A 36 -16.09 1.35 -6.51
N GLU A 37 -17.02 1.76 -5.66
CA GLU A 37 -17.22 3.18 -5.32
C GLU A 37 -15.97 3.81 -4.69
N ALA A 38 -15.18 3.02 -3.95
CA ALA A 38 -13.89 3.45 -3.40
C ALA A 38 -12.74 3.46 -4.42
N GLY A 39 -12.95 2.91 -5.63
CA GLY A 39 -11.97 2.93 -6.72
C GLY A 39 -11.42 1.57 -7.15
N MET A 40 -11.86 0.45 -6.55
CA MET A 40 -11.50 -0.89 -7.06
C MET A 40 -12.12 -1.15 -8.44
N SER A 41 -11.40 -1.86 -9.31
CA SER A 41 -11.96 -2.36 -10.58
C SER A 41 -12.96 -3.49 -10.29
N GLN A 42 -13.78 -3.88 -11.27
CA GLN A 42 -14.81 -4.92 -11.06
C GLN A 42 -14.17 -6.25 -10.63
N SER A 43 -13.16 -6.68 -11.36
CA SER A 43 -12.44 -7.94 -11.13
C SER A 43 -11.67 -7.91 -9.82
N GLN A 44 -11.04 -6.76 -9.50
CA GLN A 44 -10.37 -6.56 -8.23
C GLN A 44 -11.35 -6.65 -7.05
N ALA A 45 -12.46 -5.92 -7.11
CA ALA A 45 -13.47 -5.90 -6.06
C ALA A 45 -14.08 -7.29 -5.83
N GLN A 46 -14.34 -8.05 -6.90
CA GLN A 46 -14.83 -9.44 -6.80
C GLN A 46 -13.82 -10.34 -6.09
N ARG A 47 -12.53 -10.25 -6.45
CA ARG A 47 -11.49 -11.06 -5.80
C ARG A 47 -11.27 -10.67 -4.34
N PHE A 48 -11.32 -9.37 -4.03
CA PHE A 48 -11.24 -8.87 -2.66
C PHE A 48 -12.42 -9.38 -1.83
N ALA A 49 -13.65 -9.21 -2.31
CA ALA A 49 -14.87 -9.65 -1.62
C ALA A 49 -14.96 -11.17 -1.44
N ALA A 50 -14.28 -11.95 -2.28
CA ALA A 50 -14.16 -13.41 -2.12
C ALA A 50 -13.13 -13.83 -1.05
N THR A 51 -12.21 -12.94 -0.68
CA THR A 51 -11.08 -13.24 0.21
C THR A 51 -11.27 -12.69 1.62
N TRP A 52 -11.93 -11.55 1.72
CA TRP A 52 -12.03 -10.75 2.94
C TRP A 52 -13.46 -10.72 3.47
N SER A 53 -13.59 -10.64 4.80
CA SER A 53 -14.84 -10.30 5.46
C SER A 53 -14.68 -9.02 6.29
N VAL A 54 -15.78 -8.27 6.43
CA VAL A 54 -15.82 -7.07 7.27
C VAL A 54 -16.35 -7.47 8.65
N VAL A 55 -15.50 -7.30 9.66
CA VAL A 55 -15.83 -7.58 11.06
C VAL A 55 -16.61 -6.43 11.65
N ASP A 56 -16.07 -5.22 11.48
CA ASP A 56 -16.61 -3.98 12.01
C ASP A 56 -16.05 -2.80 11.20
N GLN A 57 -16.81 -1.72 11.10
CA GLN A 57 -16.33 -0.44 10.60
C GLN A 57 -16.87 0.65 11.52
N TYR A 58 -16.00 1.56 11.94
CA TYR A 58 -16.38 2.75 12.69
C TYR A 58 -15.99 3.99 11.91
N THR A 59 -16.97 4.88 11.74
CA THR A 59 -16.76 6.23 11.20
C THR A 59 -17.21 7.24 12.25
N ASP A 60 -16.28 8.07 12.70
CA ASP A 60 -16.54 9.13 13.65
C ASP A 60 -17.12 10.36 12.94
N PRO A 61 -18.34 10.80 13.27
CA PRO A 61 -19.02 11.88 12.55
C PRO A 61 -18.41 13.27 12.78
N TRP A 62 -17.51 13.42 13.77
CA TRP A 62 -16.99 14.73 14.18
C TRP A 62 -15.55 14.95 13.74
N SER A 63 -14.68 13.96 13.96
CA SER A 63 -13.26 14.03 13.60
C SER A 63 -13.00 13.65 12.14
N GLY A 64 -13.94 12.96 11.49
CA GLY A 64 -13.75 12.37 10.16
C GLY A 64 -12.93 11.08 10.16
N PHE A 65 -12.51 10.59 11.33
CA PHE A 65 -11.85 9.30 11.49
C PHE A 65 -12.72 8.17 10.95
N SER A 66 -12.13 7.25 10.19
CA SER A 66 -12.80 6.03 9.78
C SER A 66 -11.82 4.87 9.71
N ALA A 67 -12.20 3.73 10.26
CA ALA A 67 -11.39 2.51 10.22
C ALA A 67 -12.28 1.28 10.08
N THR A 68 -11.74 0.28 9.37
CA THR A 68 -12.38 -1.01 9.12
C THR A 68 -11.52 -2.13 9.66
N LEU A 69 -12.12 -3.01 10.43
CA LEU A 69 -11.52 -4.28 10.85
C LEU A 69 -11.90 -5.37 9.86
N PHE A 70 -10.93 -5.83 9.08
CA PHE A 70 -11.09 -6.92 8.12
C PHE A 70 -10.61 -8.24 8.71
N GLU A 71 -11.08 -9.34 8.13
CA GLU A 71 -10.58 -10.69 8.41
C GLU A 71 -10.37 -11.49 7.15
N SER A 72 -9.29 -12.28 7.14
CA SER A 72 -9.10 -13.37 6.19
C SER A 72 -8.30 -14.49 6.87
N GLY A 73 -8.70 -15.74 6.66
CA GLY A 73 -8.00 -16.91 7.20
C GLY A 73 -7.87 -16.92 8.74
N GLY A 74 -8.82 -16.33 9.47
CA GLY A 74 -8.77 -16.21 10.93
C GLY A 74 -7.81 -15.13 11.46
N GLN A 75 -7.15 -14.38 10.58
CA GLN A 75 -6.30 -13.23 10.94
C GLN A 75 -7.07 -11.92 10.81
N ARG A 76 -6.79 -10.96 11.69
CA ARG A 76 -7.45 -9.64 11.73
C ARG A 76 -6.52 -8.54 11.23
N TYR A 77 -7.08 -7.56 10.53
CA TYR A 77 -6.35 -6.46 9.92
C TYR A 77 -7.11 -5.16 10.13
N LEU A 78 -6.44 -4.12 10.65
CA LEU A 78 -7.05 -2.81 10.83
C LEU A 78 -6.63 -1.89 9.68
N ALA A 79 -7.58 -1.44 8.88
CA ALA A 79 -7.33 -0.48 7.80
C ALA A 79 -7.95 0.87 8.14
N ILE A 80 -7.15 1.93 8.10
CA ILE A 80 -7.56 3.28 8.47
C ILE A 80 -7.64 4.14 7.21
N ARG A 81 -8.81 4.76 7.00
CA ARG A 81 -9.08 5.64 5.87
C ARG A 81 -8.30 6.95 6.03
N GLY A 82 -7.80 7.48 4.91
CA GLY A 82 -7.33 8.87 4.86
C GLY A 82 -8.47 9.88 4.81
N THR A 83 -8.13 11.15 4.66
CA THR A 83 -9.12 12.20 4.37
C THR A 83 -9.57 12.07 2.92
N ASP A 84 -10.89 12.05 2.71
CA ASP A 84 -11.50 12.07 1.39
C ASP A 84 -11.86 13.52 1.05
N GLY A 85 -11.16 14.12 0.07
CA GLY A 85 -11.30 15.54 -0.24
C GLY A 85 -10.10 16.09 -0.99
N PHE A 86 -10.39 16.63 -2.18
CA PHE A 86 -9.49 17.33 -3.10
C PHE A 86 -8.33 18.06 -2.40
N PHE A 87 -7.09 17.62 -2.65
CA PHE A 87 -5.94 18.50 -2.59
C PHE A 87 -6.08 19.54 -3.70
N SER A 88 -6.83 20.60 -3.47
CA SER A 88 -6.71 21.83 -4.23
C SER A 88 -5.81 22.77 -3.44
N VAL A 89 -4.53 22.45 -3.29
CA VAL A 89 -3.56 23.42 -2.76
C VAL A 89 -2.23 23.29 -3.46
N ASP A 90 -1.71 24.45 -3.80
CA ASP A 90 -0.55 24.76 -4.64
C ASP A 90 0.77 24.09 -4.17
N THR A 91 0.84 23.44 -3.00
CA THR A 91 2.01 22.64 -2.60
C THR A 91 1.68 21.51 -1.59
N LEU A 92 2.41 20.40 -1.67
CA LEU A 92 2.47 19.31 -0.68
C LEU A 92 2.85 19.80 0.75
N ALA A 93 3.44 20.98 0.88
CA ALA A 93 3.88 21.55 2.16
C ALA A 93 2.71 21.99 3.06
N ASP A 94 1.64 22.52 2.46
CA ASP A 94 0.44 22.96 3.21
C ASP A 94 -0.33 21.79 3.82
N ALA A 95 -0.15 20.59 3.25
CA ALA A 95 -0.71 19.36 3.77
C ALA A 95 -0.19 19.06 5.18
N GLN A 96 1.07 19.39 5.49
CA GLN A 96 1.64 19.14 6.83
C GLN A 96 1.00 19.99 7.93
N LEU A 97 0.58 21.22 7.61
CA LEU A 97 -0.17 22.09 8.53
C LEU A 97 -1.63 21.64 8.66
N LEU A 98 -2.27 21.26 7.55
CA LEU A 98 -3.63 20.72 7.54
C LEU A 98 -3.74 19.42 8.36
N PHE A 99 -2.76 18.53 8.25
CA PHE A 99 -2.75 17.26 8.97
C PHE A 99 -2.39 17.43 10.44
N GLY A 100 -1.59 18.42 10.85
CA GLY A 100 -1.21 18.61 12.25
C GLY A 100 -2.40 18.80 13.20
N GLY A 101 -3.38 19.63 12.81
CA GLY A 101 -4.60 19.87 13.61
C GLY A 101 -5.64 18.76 13.48
N ALA A 102 -5.90 18.27 12.26
CA ALA A 102 -6.87 17.19 12.02
C ALA A 102 -6.44 15.84 12.61
N ALA A 103 -5.14 15.54 12.60
CA ALA A 103 -4.61 14.28 13.13
C ALA A 103 -4.87 14.14 14.63
N ARG A 104 -4.84 15.21 15.43
CA ARG A 104 -5.01 15.10 16.88
C ARG A 104 -6.37 14.51 17.28
N ASN A 105 -7.46 15.07 16.74
CA ASN A 105 -8.82 14.57 17.01
C ASN A 105 -9.06 13.16 16.45
N GLN A 106 -8.45 12.85 15.30
CA GLN A 106 -8.53 11.51 14.71
C GLN A 106 -7.70 10.49 15.49
N ILE A 107 -6.57 10.87 16.11
CA ILE A 107 -5.79 10.01 17.02
C ILE A 107 -6.60 9.67 18.28
N VAL A 108 -7.34 10.64 18.84
CA VAL A 108 -8.27 10.37 19.96
C VAL A 108 -9.36 9.37 19.55
N SER A 109 -9.97 9.57 18.38
CA SER A 109 -11.00 8.68 17.85
C SER A 109 -10.46 7.28 17.54
N LEU A 110 -9.26 7.19 16.96
CA LEU A 110 -8.52 5.95 16.76
C LEU A 110 -8.28 5.23 18.09
N TYR A 111 -7.79 5.94 19.10
CA TYR A 111 -7.50 5.34 20.39
C TYR A 111 -8.78 4.75 21.01
N ASN A 112 -9.83 5.55 21.04
CA ASN A 112 -11.13 5.16 21.58
C ASN A 112 -11.74 3.97 20.85
N TYR A 113 -11.64 3.94 19.52
CA TYR A 113 -12.12 2.82 18.72
C TYR A 113 -11.35 1.53 19.01
N VAL A 114 -10.01 1.58 18.99
CA VAL A 114 -9.17 0.40 19.28
C VAL A 114 -9.40 -0.11 20.70
N GLN A 115 -9.56 0.78 21.69
CA GLN A 115 -9.89 0.38 23.06
C GLN A 115 -11.21 -0.39 23.14
N ARG A 116 -12.22 0.00 22.34
CA ARG A 116 -13.47 -0.78 22.24
C ARG A 116 -13.22 -2.15 21.59
N LEU A 117 -12.40 -2.24 20.55
CA LEU A 117 -12.10 -3.52 19.90
C LEU A 117 -11.39 -4.51 20.84
N VAL A 118 -10.42 -4.07 21.63
CA VAL A 118 -9.63 -4.95 22.52
C VAL A 118 -10.31 -5.26 23.85
N THR A 119 -11.28 -4.43 24.27
CA THR A 119 -12.03 -4.67 25.50
C THR A 119 -13.11 -5.74 25.26
N PRO A 120 -13.24 -6.79 26.10
CA PRO A 120 -14.27 -7.81 25.94
C PRO A 120 -15.67 -7.22 25.79
N ALA A 121 -16.52 -7.90 25.00
CA ALA A 121 -17.86 -7.42 24.68
C ALA A 121 -18.67 -7.08 25.95
N GLY A 122 -19.21 -5.85 26.00
CA GLY A 122 -20.02 -5.36 27.13
C GLY A 122 -19.25 -4.90 28.37
N GLN A 123 -17.92 -5.12 28.44
CA GLN A 123 -17.09 -4.62 29.54
C GLN A 123 -16.74 -3.13 29.32
N PRO A 124 -16.45 -2.36 30.38
CA PRO A 124 -16.12 -0.94 30.27
C PRO A 124 -14.76 -0.74 29.58
N ALA A 125 -14.77 -0.24 28.35
CA ALA A 125 -13.59 0.15 27.59
C ALA A 125 -13.12 1.53 28.02
N VAL A 126 -11.81 1.69 28.23
CA VAL A 126 -11.19 2.99 28.49
C VAL A 126 -11.47 3.91 27.31
N GLN A 127 -11.88 5.14 27.61
CA GLN A 127 -12.03 6.21 26.63
C GLN A 127 -11.20 7.40 27.06
N VAL A 128 -10.74 8.17 26.10
CA VAL A 128 -10.04 9.44 26.31
C VAL A 128 -10.72 10.58 25.58
N GLU A 129 -10.53 11.77 26.10
CA GLU A 129 -10.89 13.04 25.47
C GLU A 129 -9.67 13.95 25.41
N ASP A 130 -9.77 14.96 24.57
CA ASP A 130 -8.79 16.04 24.49
C ASP A 130 -9.33 17.27 25.21
N ALA A 131 -8.93 17.45 26.47
CA ALA A 131 -9.38 18.56 27.29
C ALA A 131 -8.74 19.87 26.84
N ALA A 132 -9.58 20.91 26.66
CA ALA A 132 -9.09 22.25 26.40
C ALA A 132 -8.30 22.80 27.61
N PRO A 133 -7.30 23.67 27.38
CA PRO A 133 -6.63 24.37 28.46
C PRO A 133 -7.61 25.27 29.22
N ASP A 134 -7.44 25.36 30.53
CA ASP A 134 -8.10 26.35 31.37
C ASP A 134 -7.24 27.62 31.39
N ILE A 135 -7.75 28.67 30.75
CA ILE A 135 -7.08 29.94 30.59
C ILE A 135 -7.95 31.01 31.22
N ASP A 136 -7.44 31.71 32.23
CA ASP A 136 -8.09 32.89 32.78
C ASP A 136 -8.25 33.94 31.67
N PRO A 137 -9.48 34.32 31.29
CA PRO A 137 -9.73 35.21 30.15
C PRO A 137 -9.27 36.65 30.40
N ILE A 138 -8.99 37.02 31.65
CA ILE A 138 -8.54 38.36 32.05
C ILE A 138 -7.03 38.39 32.19
N THR A 139 -6.45 37.42 32.90
CA THR A 139 -5.01 37.43 33.22
C THR A 139 -4.15 36.67 32.20
N GLY A 140 -4.74 35.80 31.39
CA GLY A 140 -4.03 34.88 30.49
C GLY A 140 -3.28 33.77 31.24
N HIS A 141 -3.49 33.63 32.56
CA HIS A 141 -2.88 32.57 33.34
C HIS A 141 -3.46 31.21 32.97
N VAL A 142 -2.58 30.24 32.72
CA VAL A 142 -2.95 28.85 32.44
C VAL A 142 -2.90 28.07 33.75
N SER A 143 -4.06 27.79 34.33
CA SER A 143 -4.23 26.95 35.52
C SER A 143 -4.15 25.46 35.18
N ASP A 144 -4.58 25.11 33.96
CA ASP A 144 -4.55 23.77 33.43
C ASP A 144 -4.14 23.80 31.95
N PRO A 145 -3.03 23.16 31.54
CA PRO A 145 -2.63 23.13 30.14
C PRO A 145 -3.55 22.30 29.23
N GLY A 146 -4.55 21.59 29.79
CA GLY A 146 -5.44 20.69 29.04
C GLY A 146 -4.77 19.35 28.75
N GLY A 147 -5.09 18.73 27.61
CA GLY A 147 -4.44 17.52 27.11
C GLY A 147 -5.29 16.26 27.18
N ILE A 148 -4.68 15.12 26.86
CA ILE A 148 -5.37 13.83 26.76
C ILE A 148 -5.69 13.30 28.17
N ARG A 149 -6.97 12.96 28.42
CA ARG A 149 -7.46 12.48 29.72
C ARG A 149 -8.45 11.36 29.54
N THR A 150 -8.50 10.44 30.52
CA THR A 150 -9.54 9.43 30.56
C THR A 150 -10.90 10.06 30.82
N THR A 151 -11.91 9.63 30.07
CA THR A 151 -13.31 10.07 30.21
C THR A 151 -14.22 8.88 30.45
N THR A 152 -15.53 9.09 30.42
CA THR A 152 -16.55 8.07 30.69
C THR A 152 -16.37 6.85 29.78
N SER A 153 -16.26 5.67 30.38
CA SER A 153 -16.11 4.41 29.65
C SER A 153 -17.35 4.06 28.82
N VAL A 154 -17.14 3.35 27.71
CA VAL A 154 -18.22 2.81 26.87
C VAL A 154 -18.10 1.28 26.77
N ALA A 155 -19.12 0.60 26.27
CA ALA A 155 -19.07 -0.85 26.10
C ALA A 155 -18.01 -1.28 25.06
N GLY A 156 -17.20 -2.26 25.44
CA GLY A 156 -16.30 -2.98 24.56
C GLY A 156 -17.05 -3.79 23.50
N LEU A 157 -16.41 -3.97 22.34
CA LEU A 157 -16.86 -4.77 21.21
C LEU A 157 -16.28 -6.18 21.25
N GLY A 158 -15.07 -6.35 21.78
CA GLY A 158 -14.44 -7.65 22.00
C GLY A 158 -13.87 -8.34 20.76
N TYR A 159 -13.90 -7.72 19.58
CA TYR A 159 -13.41 -8.32 18.33
C TYR A 159 -11.89 -8.60 18.32
N LEU A 160 -11.14 -7.94 19.19
CA LEU A 160 -9.69 -8.11 19.37
C LEU A 160 -9.32 -8.46 20.83
N ALA A 161 -10.28 -8.90 21.64
CA ALA A 161 -9.99 -9.29 23.02
C ALA A 161 -9.05 -10.51 23.06
N GLY A 162 -7.87 -10.34 23.66
CA GLY A 162 -6.84 -11.37 23.70
C GLY A 162 -6.09 -11.61 22.38
N VAL A 163 -6.33 -10.79 21.36
CA VAL A 163 -5.60 -10.82 20.08
C VAL A 163 -4.36 -9.94 20.17
N SER A 164 -3.27 -10.38 19.57
CA SER A 164 -2.01 -9.63 19.48
C SER A 164 -1.35 -9.84 18.13
N GLY A 165 -0.50 -8.92 17.71
CA GLY A 165 0.29 -9.04 16.48
C GLY A 165 -0.50 -8.82 15.19
N ILE A 166 -1.60 -8.05 15.22
CA ILE A 166 -2.35 -7.72 14.00
C ILE A 166 -1.52 -6.77 13.12
N ALA A 167 -1.83 -6.76 11.83
CA ALA A 167 -1.33 -5.72 10.94
C ALA A 167 -2.29 -4.52 10.93
N VAL A 168 -1.73 -3.32 10.91
CA VAL A 168 -2.46 -2.06 10.66
C VAL A 168 -1.95 -1.41 9.37
N THR A 169 -2.86 -0.86 8.58
CA THR A 169 -2.55 -0.23 7.31
C THR A 169 -3.33 1.06 7.12
N GLY A 170 -2.80 1.96 6.29
CA GLY A 170 -3.53 3.15 5.88
C GLY A 170 -2.81 3.96 4.81
N HIS A 171 -3.59 4.75 4.09
CA HIS A 171 -3.10 5.62 3.02
C HIS A 171 -3.23 7.10 3.42
N SER A 172 -2.29 7.94 2.99
CA SER A 172 -2.29 9.39 3.28
C SER A 172 -2.40 9.63 4.80
N LEU A 173 -3.33 10.47 5.26
CA LEU A 173 -3.61 10.65 6.70
C LEU A 173 -3.91 9.33 7.42
N GLY A 174 -4.55 8.36 6.77
CA GLY A 174 -4.80 7.04 7.36
C GLY A 174 -3.51 6.28 7.65
N GLY A 175 -2.48 6.44 6.83
CA GLY A 175 -1.16 5.86 7.07
C GLY A 175 -0.41 6.54 8.21
N HIS A 176 -0.58 7.86 8.37
CA HIS A 176 -0.10 8.59 9.54
C HIS A 176 -0.76 8.07 10.83
N LEU A 177 -2.08 7.85 10.80
CA LEU A 177 -2.82 7.26 11.91
C LEU A 177 -2.41 5.80 12.16
N ALA A 178 -2.10 5.01 11.14
CA ALA A 178 -1.59 3.64 11.30
C ALA A 178 -0.22 3.62 12.01
N ALA A 179 0.68 4.54 11.66
CA ALA A 179 1.94 4.71 12.36
C ALA A 179 1.72 5.16 13.82
N ALA A 180 0.79 6.07 14.08
CA ALA A 180 0.40 6.46 15.43
C ALA A 180 -0.19 5.27 16.22
N ALA A 181 -1.04 4.44 15.61
CA ALA A 181 -1.60 3.25 16.23
C ALA A 181 -0.48 2.31 16.74
N SER A 182 0.57 2.14 15.95
CA SER A 182 1.74 1.32 16.30
C SER A 182 2.46 1.81 17.55
N TYR A 183 2.48 3.13 17.75
CA TYR A 183 3.01 3.75 18.96
C TYR A 183 2.08 3.55 20.16
N LEU A 184 0.77 3.68 19.94
CA LEU A 184 -0.24 3.64 21.01
C LEU A 184 -0.56 2.23 21.49
N PHE A 185 -0.39 1.22 20.63
CA PHE A 185 -0.79 -0.16 20.90
C PHE A 185 0.32 -1.18 20.56
N PRO A 186 1.51 -1.06 21.18
CA PRO A 186 2.70 -1.84 20.80
C PRO A 186 2.56 -3.35 21.06
N THR A 187 1.62 -3.79 21.89
CA THR A 187 1.32 -5.21 22.13
C THR A 187 0.30 -5.78 21.14
N LEU A 188 -0.60 -4.93 20.64
CA LEU A 188 -1.64 -5.32 19.68
C LEU A 188 -1.08 -5.36 18.26
N ILE A 189 -0.28 -4.38 17.88
CA ILE A 189 0.17 -4.18 16.49
C ILE A 189 1.54 -4.81 16.29
N GLY A 190 1.58 -5.83 15.43
CA GLY A 190 2.81 -6.55 15.07
C GLY A 190 3.50 -6.00 13.83
N ALA A 191 2.73 -5.40 12.91
CA ALA A 191 3.24 -4.86 11.65
C ALA A 191 2.42 -3.66 11.17
N THR A 192 3.07 -2.73 10.47
CA THR A 192 2.43 -1.51 10.00
C THR A 192 2.88 -1.15 8.61
N TYR A 193 1.91 -0.86 7.75
CA TYR A 193 2.14 -0.53 6.35
C TYR A 193 1.48 0.80 6.05
N THR A 194 2.26 1.78 5.61
CA THR A 194 1.74 3.10 5.25
C THR A 194 1.94 3.33 3.76
N PHE A 195 0.97 3.98 3.12
CA PHE A 195 0.99 4.24 1.69
C PHE A 195 0.87 5.75 1.48
N ASN A 196 1.90 6.37 0.90
CA ASN A 196 1.96 7.83 0.67
C ASN A 196 1.62 8.65 1.93
N ALA A 197 1.99 8.16 3.11
CA ALA A 197 1.64 8.81 4.37
C ALA A 197 2.52 10.04 4.62
N PRO A 198 1.96 11.13 5.20
CA PRO A 198 2.79 12.16 5.79
C PRO A 198 3.47 11.62 7.05
N GLY A 199 4.75 11.93 7.21
CA GLY A 199 5.54 11.68 8.40
C GLY A 199 5.16 12.57 9.58
N PHE A 200 6.00 12.57 10.60
CA PHE A 200 5.77 13.28 11.85
C PHE A 200 6.78 14.41 12.04
N SER A 201 6.37 15.49 12.72
CA SER A 201 7.30 16.25 13.54
C SER A 201 7.57 15.42 14.80
N LEU A 202 8.66 14.66 14.82
CA LEU A 202 8.87 13.58 15.80
C LEU A 202 8.78 14.05 17.27
N ASN A 203 9.31 15.24 17.58
CA ASN A 203 9.23 15.80 18.94
C ASN A 203 7.79 16.14 19.34
N TYR A 204 7.03 16.75 18.44
CA TYR A 204 5.64 17.11 18.69
C TYR A 204 4.75 15.87 18.79
N ALA A 205 4.94 14.92 17.86
CA ALA A 205 4.21 13.66 17.86
C ALA A 205 4.46 12.88 19.15
N LYS A 206 5.71 12.78 19.60
CA LYS A 206 6.04 12.12 20.86
C LYS A 206 5.37 12.80 22.06
N ALA A 207 5.46 14.14 22.15
CA ALA A 207 4.83 14.89 23.24
C ALA A 207 3.31 14.72 23.31
N LEU A 208 2.64 14.49 22.17
CA LEU A 208 1.22 14.15 22.13
C LEU A 208 0.95 12.68 22.48
N LEU A 209 1.62 11.76 21.80
CA LEU A 209 1.37 10.31 21.91
C LEU A 209 1.71 9.77 23.30
N ASP A 210 2.71 10.35 23.98
CA ASP A 210 3.07 10.01 25.36
C ASP A 210 1.95 10.30 26.38
N GLN A 211 0.99 11.16 26.05
CA GLN A 211 -0.15 11.46 26.93
C GLN A 211 -1.20 10.33 26.95
N PHE A 212 -1.18 9.42 25.97
CA PHE A 212 -2.13 8.33 25.89
C PHE A 212 -1.72 7.15 26.79
N PRO A 213 -2.66 6.52 27.52
CA PRO A 213 -2.36 5.33 28.30
C PRO A 213 -1.94 4.15 27.41
N GLY A 214 -0.82 3.50 27.75
CA GLY A 214 -0.32 2.31 27.05
C GLY A 214 0.63 2.58 25.87
N SER A 215 1.01 3.84 25.64
CA SER A 215 1.94 4.24 24.58
C SER A 215 3.34 3.63 24.74
N ALA A 216 4.01 3.42 23.61
CA ALA A 216 5.38 2.95 23.52
C ALA A 216 6.38 4.04 23.86
N ALA A 217 7.66 3.69 24.05
CA ALA A 217 8.72 4.68 24.24
C ALA A 217 9.17 5.36 22.93
N ALA A 218 9.05 4.64 21.81
CA ALA A 218 9.48 5.07 20.48
C ALA A 218 8.64 4.38 19.39
N PHE A 219 8.64 4.94 18.17
CA PHE A 219 8.03 4.28 17.02
C PHE A 219 8.74 2.94 16.74
N PRO A 220 8.00 1.84 16.52
CA PRO A 220 8.59 0.53 16.31
C PRO A 220 9.21 0.40 14.91
N ALA A 221 10.25 -0.44 14.80
CA ALA A 221 10.89 -0.78 13.52
C ALA A 221 10.01 -1.63 12.59
N THR A 222 8.81 -2.00 13.03
CA THR A 222 7.81 -2.77 12.27
C THR A 222 6.96 -1.91 11.33
N ILE A 223 7.20 -0.60 11.29
CA ILE A 223 6.60 0.34 10.34
C ILE A 223 7.35 0.27 9.01
N THR A 224 6.64 -0.06 7.94
CA THR A 224 7.11 0.01 6.56
C THR A 224 6.34 1.11 5.83
N ASN A 225 7.06 2.13 5.34
CA ASN A 225 6.46 3.21 4.56
C ASN A 225 6.66 2.95 3.07
N LEU A 226 5.58 2.83 2.32
CA LEU A 226 5.60 2.72 0.87
C LEU A 226 5.28 4.08 0.26
N VAL A 227 6.16 4.55 -0.60
CA VAL A 227 6.07 5.88 -1.20
C VAL A 227 6.10 5.74 -2.71
N ALA A 228 5.00 6.15 -3.35
CA ALA A 228 4.91 6.24 -4.79
C ALA A 228 5.87 7.30 -5.32
N HIS A 229 6.47 6.99 -6.47
CA HIS A 229 7.11 7.97 -7.34
C HIS A 229 6.85 7.64 -8.80
N ALA A 230 7.05 8.64 -9.66
CA ALA A 230 7.05 8.45 -11.10
C ALA A 230 8.23 9.20 -11.70
N GLY A 231 9.19 8.48 -12.29
CA GLY A 231 10.42 9.06 -12.84
C GLY A 231 11.27 9.84 -11.82
N ALA A 232 11.90 10.93 -12.27
CA ALA A 232 12.96 11.66 -11.56
C ALA A 232 12.48 12.56 -10.39
N ASP A 233 11.89 11.97 -9.35
CA ASP A 233 11.69 12.55 -8.00
C ASP A 233 10.36 13.25 -7.66
N ILE A 234 9.24 12.88 -8.30
CA ILE A 234 7.92 13.25 -7.76
C ILE A 234 7.60 12.29 -6.60
N ILE A 235 7.95 12.69 -5.36
CA ILE A 235 7.74 11.89 -4.15
C ILE A 235 6.41 12.27 -3.49
N ALA A 236 5.57 11.27 -3.21
CA ALA A 236 4.24 11.47 -2.62
C ALA A 236 4.22 11.69 -1.08
N ALA A 237 5.37 11.79 -0.43
CA ALA A 237 5.52 11.86 1.04
C ALA A 237 6.06 13.21 1.53
N VAL A 238 5.64 13.60 2.74
CA VAL A 238 5.99 14.88 3.38
C VAL A 238 6.38 14.62 4.84
N GLY A 239 7.39 15.32 5.38
CA GLY A 239 7.82 15.20 6.77
C GLY A 239 8.77 14.03 7.06
N THR A 240 9.05 13.75 8.33
CA THR A 240 9.97 12.67 8.75
C THR A 240 9.21 11.37 8.96
N LEU A 241 9.45 10.40 8.07
CA LEU A 241 8.89 9.05 8.19
C LEU A 241 9.69 8.24 9.24
N PRO A 242 9.04 7.46 10.11
CA PRO A 242 9.73 6.48 10.94
C PRO A 242 10.31 5.36 10.05
N GLY A 243 11.64 5.19 10.06
CA GLY A 243 12.33 4.18 9.23
C GLY A 243 12.69 4.66 7.82
N VAL A 244 13.20 3.73 6.99
CA VAL A 244 13.57 4.03 5.60
C VAL A 244 12.38 3.68 4.69
N PRO A 245 11.89 4.61 3.85
CA PRO A 245 10.78 4.32 2.95
C PRO A 245 11.20 3.37 1.82
N VAL A 246 10.31 2.46 1.47
CA VAL A 246 10.37 1.66 0.24
C VAL A 246 9.72 2.47 -0.87
N ARG A 247 10.45 2.61 -1.98
CA ARG A 247 10.02 3.36 -3.15
C ARG A 247 9.33 2.43 -4.15
N ILE A 248 8.23 2.89 -4.73
CA ILE A 248 7.45 2.15 -5.72
C ILE A 248 7.21 3.04 -6.94
N GLU A 249 7.82 2.71 -8.08
CA GLU A 249 7.47 3.31 -9.37
C GLU A 249 5.99 3.05 -9.71
N ILE A 250 5.28 4.13 -10.02
CA ILE A 250 3.91 4.14 -10.53
C ILE A 250 3.86 4.83 -11.89
N GLU A 251 2.77 4.64 -12.62
CA GLU A 251 2.50 5.43 -13.82
C GLU A 251 2.21 6.89 -13.46
N ASN A 252 2.88 7.83 -14.14
CA ASN A 252 2.76 9.25 -13.82
C ASN A 252 1.37 9.78 -14.14
N GLN A 253 0.75 10.46 -13.18
CA GLN A 253 -0.62 10.99 -13.29
C GLN A 253 -0.68 12.40 -13.90
N LEU A 254 0.28 12.77 -14.76
CA LEU A 254 0.30 14.06 -15.43
C LEU A 254 -0.95 14.27 -16.33
N PRO A 255 -1.44 15.52 -16.46
CA PRO A 255 -0.84 16.77 -15.98
C PRO A 255 -1.07 17.07 -14.49
N ASN A 256 -1.73 16.18 -13.74
CA ASN A 256 -2.02 16.39 -12.32
C ASN A 256 -1.05 15.58 -11.43
N PRO A 257 0.14 16.11 -11.06
CA PRO A 257 1.12 15.36 -10.26
C PRO A 257 0.62 15.00 -8.85
N ILE A 258 -0.41 15.67 -8.34
CA ILE A 258 -1.12 15.27 -7.10
C ILE A 258 -1.70 13.86 -7.25
N GLY A 259 -2.00 13.45 -8.48
CA GLY A 259 -2.47 12.11 -8.80
C GLY A 259 -1.55 11.00 -8.28
N ASN A 260 -0.24 11.25 -8.22
CA ASN A 260 0.75 10.29 -7.72
C ASN A 260 0.61 10.03 -6.21
N HIS A 261 -0.08 10.91 -5.48
CA HIS A 261 -0.39 10.70 -4.07
C HIS A 261 -1.55 9.73 -3.88
N TYR A 262 -2.45 9.51 -4.84
CA TYR A 262 -3.59 8.61 -4.64
C TYR A 262 -3.18 7.15 -4.47
N ILE A 263 -3.99 6.41 -3.71
CA ILE A 263 -3.76 4.98 -3.45
C ILE A 263 -3.98 4.12 -4.70
N VAL A 264 -4.84 4.53 -5.63
CA VAL A 264 -5.24 3.71 -6.78
C VAL A 264 -4.04 3.40 -7.71
N PRO A 265 -3.27 4.39 -8.21
CA PRO A 265 -2.09 4.09 -9.02
C PRO A 265 -1.02 3.28 -8.29
N LEU A 266 -0.83 3.54 -6.99
CA LEU A 266 0.11 2.79 -6.16
C LEU A 266 -0.31 1.33 -5.97
N ASN A 267 -1.60 1.08 -5.78
CA ASN A 267 -2.17 -0.26 -5.68
C ASN A 267 -2.04 -1.03 -7.01
N ASP A 268 -2.23 -0.36 -8.15
CA ASP A 268 -2.05 -0.96 -9.48
C ASP A 268 -0.61 -1.35 -9.76
N ALA A 269 0.34 -0.47 -9.43
CA ALA A 269 1.75 -0.80 -9.50
C ALA A 269 2.07 -2.01 -8.60
N LEU A 270 1.66 -1.97 -7.33
CA LEU A 270 1.90 -3.08 -6.39
C LEU A 270 1.29 -4.42 -6.85
N ALA A 271 0.22 -4.40 -7.64
CA ALA A 271 -0.34 -5.60 -8.26
C ALA A 271 0.65 -6.25 -9.25
N ILE A 272 1.39 -5.44 -10.01
CA ILE A 272 2.49 -5.88 -10.87
C ILE A 272 3.72 -6.29 -10.05
N TYR A 273 4.08 -5.57 -8.98
CA TYR A 273 5.18 -6.01 -8.10
C TYR A 273 4.89 -7.38 -7.48
N ASN A 274 3.64 -7.64 -7.09
CA ASN A 274 3.21 -8.94 -6.60
C ASN A 274 3.24 -10.03 -7.68
N LEU A 275 3.01 -9.69 -8.96
CA LEU A 275 3.25 -10.62 -10.07
C LEU A 275 4.72 -11.02 -10.15
N PHE A 276 5.65 -10.07 -10.05
CA PHE A 276 7.09 -10.36 -10.01
C PHE A 276 7.47 -11.19 -8.80
N ALA A 277 6.94 -10.89 -7.61
CA ALA A 277 7.16 -11.70 -6.42
C ALA A 277 6.67 -13.15 -6.56
N ARG A 278 5.65 -13.38 -7.40
CA ARG A 278 5.15 -14.71 -7.72
C ARG A 278 6.05 -15.44 -8.71
N LEU A 279 6.74 -14.71 -9.60
CA LEU A 279 7.73 -15.25 -10.52
C LEU A 279 9.03 -15.59 -9.79
N ASP A 280 9.54 -14.64 -9.00
CA ASP A 280 10.74 -14.71 -8.18
C ASP A 280 10.45 -14.15 -6.77
N PRO A 281 10.28 -15.01 -5.76
CA PRO A 281 10.03 -14.60 -4.38
C PRO A 281 11.19 -13.82 -3.73
N THR A 282 12.35 -13.75 -4.37
CA THR A 282 13.53 -13.02 -3.88
C THR A 282 13.69 -11.63 -4.52
N ALA A 283 12.83 -11.28 -5.49
CA ALA A 283 12.82 -9.98 -6.14
C ALA A 283 12.62 -8.85 -5.12
N SER A 284 13.41 -7.78 -5.26
CA SER A 284 13.29 -6.58 -4.44
C SER A 284 12.45 -5.52 -5.14
N ALA A 285 11.83 -4.62 -4.38
CA ALA A 285 11.10 -3.48 -4.94
C ALA A 285 12.00 -2.67 -5.89
N SER A 286 13.25 -2.41 -5.51
CA SER A 286 14.19 -1.64 -6.33
C SER A 286 14.54 -2.31 -7.66
N ALA A 287 14.53 -3.64 -7.73
CA ALA A 287 14.82 -4.35 -8.98
C ALA A 287 13.64 -4.21 -9.95
N ILE A 288 12.41 -4.40 -9.44
CA ILE A 288 11.17 -4.23 -10.20
C ILE A 288 10.98 -2.78 -10.64
N ASP A 289 11.35 -1.82 -9.79
CA ASP A 289 11.37 -0.39 -10.11
C ASP A 289 12.19 -0.09 -11.38
N GLY A 290 13.38 -0.68 -11.47
CA GLY A 290 14.24 -0.60 -12.66
C GLY A 290 13.62 -1.26 -13.89
N ILE A 291 12.91 -2.38 -13.72
CA ILE A 291 12.18 -3.05 -14.82
C ILE A 291 11.06 -2.14 -15.34
N LEU A 292 10.21 -1.61 -14.46
CA LEU A 292 9.09 -0.74 -14.85
C LEU A 292 9.59 0.53 -15.53
N SER A 293 10.65 1.14 -14.99
CA SER A 293 11.29 2.32 -15.58
C SER A 293 11.83 2.06 -17.00
N ALA A 294 12.25 0.82 -17.30
CA ALA A 294 12.78 0.42 -18.60
C ALA A 294 11.71 -0.14 -19.56
N ALA A 295 10.56 -0.58 -19.05
CA ALA A 295 9.56 -1.31 -19.83
C ALA A 295 8.90 -0.47 -20.93
N SER A 296 8.76 0.84 -20.72
CA SER A 296 8.12 1.74 -21.67
C SER A 296 8.73 3.14 -21.61
N SER A 297 8.93 3.77 -22.77
CA SER A 297 9.26 5.21 -22.85
C SER A 297 8.06 6.13 -22.59
N SER A 298 6.87 5.55 -22.42
CA SER A 298 5.62 6.25 -22.12
C SER A 298 5.08 5.76 -20.78
N ALA A 299 5.01 6.66 -19.80
CA ALA A 299 4.63 6.33 -18.43
C ALA A 299 3.18 5.84 -18.27
N ALA A 300 2.26 6.20 -19.18
CA ALA A 300 0.82 5.91 -19.10
C ALA A 300 0.44 4.59 -19.82
N LYS A 301 1.28 3.56 -19.69
CA LYS A 301 1.06 2.20 -20.24
C LYS A 301 2.17 1.22 -19.81
N THR A 302 2.99 1.63 -18.83
CA THR A 302 4.09 0.83 -18.30
C THR A 302 3.57 -0.46 -17.67
N LEU A 303 2.42 -0.44 -16.99
CA LEU A 303 1.85 -1.61 -16.34
C LEU A 303 1.33 -2.64 -17.35
N GLU A 304 0.56 -2.21 -18.37
CA GLU A 304 0.07 -3.08 -19.44
C GLU A 304 1.21 -3.63 -20.30
N VAL A 305 2.19 -2.79 -20.66
CA VAL A 305 3.35 -3.23 -21.44
C VAL A 305 4.12 -4.29 -20.67
N THR A 306 4.35 -4.08 -19.37
CA THR A 306 5.04 -5.04 -18.51
C THR A 306 4.24 -6.35 -18.39
N LEU A 307 2.94 -6.26 -18.12
CA LEU A 307 2.06 -7.43 -18.01
C LEU A 307 2.01 -8.23 -19.32
N ALA A 308 1.92 -7.56 -20.47
CA ALA A 308 1.92 -8.19 -21.78
C ALA A 308 3.27 -8.86 -22.08
N ALA A 309 4.39 -8.24 -21.71
CA ALA A 309 5.73 -8.81 -21.87
C ALA A 309 5.91 -10.08 -21.04
N VAL A 310 5.53 -10.07 -19.76
CA VAL A 310 5.55 -11.26 -18.92
C VAL A 310 4.58 -12.31 -19.45
N GLY A 311 3.40 -11.91 -19.91
CA GLY A 311 2.40 -12.80 -20.49
C GLY A 311 2.94 -13.65 -21.65
N LYS A 312 3.72 -13.04 -22.55
CA LYS A 312 4.37 -13.75 -23.68
C LYS A 312 5.25 -14.91 -23.21
N LEU A 313 5.93 -14.79 -22.07
CA LEU A 313 6.76 -15.87 -21.50
C LEU A 313 5.94 -17.12 -21.15
N PHE A 314 4.65 -16.95 -20.86
CA PHE A 314 3.72 -18.01 -20.50
C PHE A 314 2.73 -18.33 -21.64
N GLY A 315 3.04 -17.92 -22.88
CA GLY A 315 2.20 -18.18 -24.05
C GLY A 315 0.88 -17.39 -24.05
N LYS A 316 0.79 -16.32 -23.27
CA LYS A 316 -0.37 -15.44 -23.19
C LYS A 316 -0.18 -14.21 -24.08
N THR A 317 -1.28 -13.66 -24.59
CA THR A 317 -1.29 -12.42 -25.36
C THR A 317 -2.28 -11.45 -24.74
N TYR A 318 -1.77 -10.33 -24.25
CA TYR A 318 -2.56 -9.26 -23.64
C TYR A 318 -2.35 -7.95 -24.41
N PRO A 319 -3.31 -7.01 -24.36
CA PRO A 319 -3.08 -5.65 -24.84
C PRO A 319 -1.85 -5.03 -24.15
N ASN A 320 -1.02 -4.35 -24.93
CA ASN A 320 0.16 -3.61 -24.45
C ASN A 320 0.00 -2.10 -24.65
N THR A 321 -1.24 -1.63 -24.68
CA THR A 321 -1.65 -0.23 -24.76
C THR A 321 -2.49 0.10 -23.55
N GLU A 322 -2.67 1.38 -23.24
CA GLU A 322 -3.61 1.82 -22.20
C GLU A 322 -4.96 1.13 -22.37
N THR A 323 -5.44 0.50 -21.31
CA THR A 323 -6.73 -0.20 -21.28
C THR A 323 -7.58 0.30 -20.12
N THR A 324 -8.77 -0.29 -19.93
CA THR A 324 -9.49 -0.03 -18.69
C THR A 324 -8.73 -0.68 -17.53
N ARG A 325 -8.76 -0.05 -16.35
CA ARG A 325 -8.20 -0.65 -15.13
C ARG A 325 -8.71 -2.08 -14.91
N ASP A 326 -9.98 -2.36 -15.21
CA ASP A 326 -10.51 -3.72 -15.10
C ASP A 326 -9.85 -4.72 -16.07
N THR A 327 -9.53 -4.30 -17.29
CA THR A 327 -8.79 -5.12 -18.26
C THR A 327 -7.39 -5.48 -17.74
N LEU A 328 -6.68 -4.55 -17.10
CA LEU A 328 -5.41 -4.83 -16.44
C LEU A 328 -5.56 -5.96 -15.40
N TYR A 329 -6.56 -5.88 -14.52
CA TYR A 329 -6.80 -6.88 -13.48
C TYR A 329 -7.26 -8.24 -14.02
N VAL A 330 -8.14 -8.26 -15.03
CA VAL A 330 -8.55 -9.51 -15.69
C VAL A 330 -7.33 -10.25 -16.25
N ASN A 331 -6.47 -9.54 -16.98
CA ASN A 331 -5.27 -10.11 -17.57
C ASN A 331 -4.24 -10.52 -16.52
N LEU A 332 -4.07 -9.71 -15.47
CA LEU A 332 -3.19 -10.03 -14.34
C LEU A 332 -3.62 -11.33 -13.67
N TYR A 333 -4.91 -11.52 -13.42
CA TYR A 333 -5.42 -12.71 -12.75
C TYR A 333 -5.36 -13.95 -13.64
N ASP A 334 -5.62 -13.81 -14.94
CA ASP A 334 -5.39 -14.88 -15.93
C ASP A 334 -3.91 -15.31 -15.95
N LEU A 335 -2.97 -14.35 -15.94
CA LEU A 335 -1.54 -14.65 -15.94
C LEU A 335 -1.07 -15.29 -14.62
N GLN A 336 -1.55 -14.79 -13.48
CA GLN A 336 -1.28 -15.42 -12.18
C GLN A 336 -1.80 -16.87 -12.15
N GLY A 337 -2.92 -17.17 -12.81
CA GLY A 337 -3.39 -18.55 -12.96
C GLY A 337 -2.46 -19.45 -13.78
N ALA A 338 -1.73 -18.88 -14.75
CA ALA A 338 -0.83 -19.61 -15.64
C ALA A 338 0.58 -19.86 -15.05
N ILE A 339 1.03 -19.02 -14.12
CA ILE A 339 2.33 -19.18 -13.46
C ILE A 339 2.25 -20.28 -12.38
N PRO A 340 3.15 -21.28 -12.34
CA PRO A 340 3.21 -22.27 -11.26
C PRO A 340 3.49 -21.62 -9.90
N GLY A 341 2.88 -22.12 -8.82
CA GLY A 341 3.19 -21.62 -7.47
C GLY A 341 4.59 -22.02 -7.00
N GLY A 342 5.28 -21.13 -6.26
CA GLY A 342 6.58 -21.41 -5.62
C GLY A 342 7.82 -20.81 -6.30
N GLY A 343 7.63 -19.92 -7.27
CA GLY A 343 8.70 -19.36 -8.09
C GLY A 343 8.88 -20.17 -9.37
N ALA A 344 8.81 -19.50 -10.52
CA ALA A 344 8.93 -20.11 -11.83
C ALA A 344 10.20 -19.67 -12.57
N LEU A 345 10.78 -18.54 -12.16
CA LEU A 345 11.89 -17.85 -12.82
C LEU A 345 12.78 -17.17 -11.76
N THR A 346 14.00 -16.79 -12.15
CA THR A 346 14.87 -15.92 -11.35
C THR A 346 15.05 -14.61 -12.10
N GLU A 347 14.90 -13.49 -11.40
CA GLU A 347 15.12 -12.18 -11.97
C GLU A 347 16.61 -11.94 -12.21
N VAL A 348 16.99 -11.55 -13.43
CA VAL A 348 18.35 -11.17 -13.78
C VAL A 348 18.32 -9.74 -14.30
N SER A 349 18.77 -8.78 -13.48
CA SER A 349 18.87 -7.39 -13.93
C SER A 349 19.92 -7.29 -15.03
N LEU A 350 19.49 -6.75 -16.18
CA LEU A 350 20.35 -6.47 -17.32
C LEU A 350 20.96 -5.06 -17.25
N VAL A 351 20.57 -4.26 -16.25
CA VAL A 351 21.02 -2.88 -16.08
C VAL A 351 22.52 -2.84 -15.78
N GLY A 352 23.27 -2.09 -16.59
CA GLY A 352 24.72 -1.92 -16.43
C GLY A 352 25.57 -3.08 -16.97
N MET A 353 24.95 -4.11 -17.57
CA MET A 353 25.70 -5.13 -18.31
C MET A 353 26.30 -4.53 -19.58
N ASP A 354 27.55 -4.89 -19.89
CA ASP A 354 28.15 -4.54 -21.17
C ASP A 354 27.49 -5.30 -22.34
N ALA A 355 27.66 -4.78 -23.56
CA ALA A 355 27.01 -5.33 -24.75
C ALA A 355 27.33 -6.82 -25.01
N ASN A 356 28.53 -7.29 -24.63
CA ASN A 356 28.90 -8.69 -24.82
C ASN A 356 28.20 -9.57 -23.77
N THR A 357 28.16 -9.13 -22.52
CA THR A 357 27.42 -9.80 -21.44
C THR A 357 25.92 -9.85 -21.72
N LEU A 358 25.35 -8.78 -22.28
CA LEU A 358 23.96 -8.74 -22.75
C LEU A 358 23.72 -9.75 -23.87
N ALA A 359 24.57 -9.75 -24.90
CA ALA A 359 24.46 -10.68 -26.03
C ALA A 359 24.61 -12.15 -25.58
N ASP A 360 25.50 -12.43 -24.63
CA ASP A 360 25.69 -13.76 -24.07
C ASP A 360 24.52 -14.21 -23.18
N THR A 361 23.90 -13.27 -22.46
CA THR A 361 22.72 -13.52 -21.63
C THR A 361 21.45 -13.68 -22.47
N ALA A 362 21.36 -12.99 -23.61
CA ALA A 362 20.24 -13.02 -24.55
C ALA A 362 20.26 -14.17 -25.55
N LYS A 363 21.32 -14.99 -25.58
CA LYS A 363 21.35 -16.19 -26.42
C LYS A 363 20.18 -17.11 -26.03
N PRO A 364 19.27 -17.47 -26.97
CA PRO A 364 18.18 -18.37 -26.69
C PRO A 364 18.74 -19.74 -26.32
N ARG A 365 18.78 -20.05 -25.03
CA ARG A 365 18.84 -21.44 -24.59
C ARG A 365 17.44 -22.00 -24.81
N TYR A 366 17.22 -22.55 -26.01
CA TYR A 366 16.00 -23.17 -26.49
C TYR A 366 15.12 -23.70 -25.34
N LEU A 367 13.97 -23.05 -25.14
CA LEU A 367 12.98 -23.44 -24.14
C LEU A 367 12.19 -24.70 -24.53
N PHE A 368 12.40 -25.25 -25.72
CA PHE A 368 11.82 -26.52 -26.15
C PHE A 368 12.82 -27.27 -27.03
N GLY A 369 13.17 -28.49 -26.63
CA GLY A 369 14.06 -29.35 -27.41
C GLY A 369 13.40 -29.77 -28.71
N ALA A 370 14.06 -29.48 -29.82
CA ALA A 370 13.93 -30.23 -31.07
C ALA A 370 15.30 -30.19 -31.78
N ASP A 371 15.96 -31.35 -31.85
CA ASP A 371 17.16 -31.57 -32.64
C ASP A 371 16.90 -31.24 -34.12
N GLN A 372 17.63 -30.26 -34.68
CA GLN A 372 18.00 -30.23 -36.10
C GLN A 372 19.38 -29.56 -36.25
N PRO A 373 20.30 -30.12 -37.06
CA PRO A 373 21.65 -29.60 -37.20
C PRO A 373 21.71 -28.37 -38.11
N GLU A 374 22.62 -27.45 -37.77
CA GLU A 374 22.91 -26.20 -38.48
C GLU A 374 23.18 -26.42 -39.98
N LYS A 375 22.53 -25.62 -40.82
CA LYS A 375 23.04 -25.27 -42.16
C LYS A 375 23.56 -23.84 -42.12
N SER A 376 24.86 -23.70 -42.32
CA SER A 376 25.59 -22.45 -42.45
C SER A 376 25.17 -21.67 -43.70
N GLN A 377 24.73 -20.41 -43.55
CA GLN A 377 24.82 -19.39 -44.60
C GLN A 377 25.26 -18.04 -44.01
N SER A 378 26.15 -17.39 -44.75
CA SER A 378 26.91 -16.16 -44.47
C SER A 378 26.06 -14.87 -44.54
N PRO A 379 26.55 -13.73 -44.00
CA PRO A 379 25.73 -12.55 -43.73
C PRO A 379 25.59 -11.62 -44.93
N GLN A 380 24.39 -11.07 -45.14
CA GLN A 380 24.16 -9.85 -45.91
C GLN A 380 23.25 -8.91 -45.13
N ASP A 381 23.83 -7.76 -44.78
CA ASP A 381 23.32 -6.40 -44.67
C ASP A 381 21.80 -6.15 -44.66
N GLY A 382 21.34 -5.40 -43.65
CA GLY A 382 20.19 -4.50 -43.79
C GLY A 382 19.24 -4.42 -42.59
N GLU A 383 19.19 -3.22 -42.01
CA GLU A 383 18.10 -2.63 -41.19
C GLU A 383 18.00 -3.01 -39.71
N ASP A 384 18.56 -2.12 -38.87
CA ASP A 384 18.34 -2.05 -37.42
C ASP A 384 16.88 -1.65 -37.11
N ALA A 385 16.04 -2.65 -36.85
CA ALA A 385 14.89 -2.51 -35.97
C ALA A 385 15.34 -2.90 -34.54
N ALA A 386 15.52 -1.91 -33.67
CA ALA A 386 15.84 -2.14 -32.27
C ALA A 386 14.67 -2.82 -31.55
N ALA A 387 14.71 -4.15 -31.49
CA ALA A 387 13.84 -4.96 -30.64
C ALA A 387 14.44 -5.03 -29.23
N ASN A 388 13.78 -4.39 -28.27
CA ASN A 388 14.07 -4.53 -26.85
C ASN A 388 13.56 -5.90 -26.36
N ASP A 389 14.35 -6.95 -26.56
CA ASP A 389 14.09 -8.27 -25.98
C ASP A 389 14.91 -8.44 -24.69
N CYS A 390 14.21 -8.48 -23.54
CA CYS A 390 14.79 -8.91 -22.27
C CYS A 390 14.94 -10.44 -22.23
N ALA A 391 16.07 -10.92 -21.73
CA ALA A 391 16.39 -12.34 -21.62
C ALA A 391 16.25 -12.86 -20.18
N TRP A 392 15.53 -13.97 -20.00
CA TRP A 392 15.29 -14.60 -18.69
C TRP A 392 15.82 -16.04 -18.65
N ARG A 393 16.22 -16.51 -17.46
CA ARG A 393 16.80 -17.84 -17.23
C ARG A 393 15.92 -18.68 -16.31
N LYS A 394 15.78 -19.98 -16.62
CA LYS A 394 15.05 -20.97 -15.81
C LYS A 394 15.90 -21.41 -14.62
N ALA A 395 15.31 -21.50 -13.43
CA ALA A 395 15.97 -22.09 -12.26
C ALA A 395 16.23 -23.58 -12.50
N ALA A 396 17.40 -24.06 -12.07
CA ALA A 396 17.84 -25.44 -12.20
C ALA A 396 17.20 -26.37 -11.17
#